data_AF-A0A9D6T2P6-F1
#
_entry.id   AF-A0A9D6T2P6-F1
#
_cell.length_a   1.000
_cell.length_b   1.000
_cell.length_c   1.000
_cell.angle_alpha   90.00
_cell.angle_beta   90.00
_cell.angle_gamma   90.00
#
_symmetry.space_group_name_H-M   'P 1'
#
loop_
_entity.id
_entity.type
_entity.pdbx_description
1 polymer ?
#
loop_
_entity_poly.entity_id
_entity_poly.type
_entity_poly.pdbx_seq_one_letter_code
_entity_poly.pdbx_strand_id
1 'polypeptide(L)'
;MGRKFGFLAASFHTLHHRWLTPVGRVLAGAGITPNTLTILGFIANVGAAAVLGLGHFLGGGLLVLFSGAFDMLDGAVARASGRVTRFGGFLDSTLDRLSEAAILFGLFIWYARRDSLQELVLIYLTLVGSLLVSYTRARAEGLGLECKVGILTRAERVILLAAGLIFGFALPVLWVLAVLTNFTVVQRILHVWRRTNRGRDP
;
A
#
# COMPACT_ATOMS: atom_id res chain seq x y z
N MET A 1 -14.53 18.65 13.41
CA MET A 1 -13.47 18.42 14.43
C MET A 1 -12.91 17.02 14.21
N GLY A 2 -11.80 16.91 13.45
CA GLY A 2 -11.29 15.64 12.93
C GLY A 2 -9.82 15.76 12.53
N ARG A 3 -9.03 16.36 13.41
CA ARG A 3 -7.56 16.31 13.37
C ARG A 3 -7.18 15.37 14.50
N LYS A 4 -6.47 14.28 14.16
CA LYS A 4 -5.57 13.45 14.97
C LYS A 4 -5.78 11.98 14.63
N PHE A 5 -5.09 11.53 13.58
CA PHE A 5 -4.39 10.24 13.46
C PHE A 5 -3.62 10.25 12.13
N GLY A 6 -2.76 11.27 11.96
CA GLY A 6 -1.86 11.41 10.82
C GLY A 6 -0.46 11.82 11.28
N PHE A 7 -0.09 11.46 12.51
CA PHE A 7 1.14 11.94 13.14
C PHE A 7 2.39 11.26 12.54
N LEU A 8 2.28 9.98 12.17
CA LEU A 8 3.29 9.27 11.39
C LEU A 8 3.31 9.77 9.94
N ALA A 9 2.15 9.85 9.27
CA ALA A 9 2.04 10.35 7.90
C ALA A 9 2.57 11.78 7.71
N ALA A 10 2.30 12.71 8.64
CA ALA A 10 2.77 14.09 8.56
C ALA A 10 4.28 14.21 8.82
N SER A 11 4.82 13.49 9.81
CA SER A 11 6.26 13.49 10.09
C SER A 11 7.06 12.81 8.96
N PHE A 12 6.53 11.72 8.39
CA PHE A 12 7.08 11.10 7.18
C PHE A 12 7.03 12.06 6.00
N HIS A 13 5.94 12.78 5.73
CA HIS A 13 5.83 13.67 4.57
C HIS A 13 6.89 14.79 4.55
N THR A 14 7.17 15.41 5.70
CA THR A 14 8.18 16.48 5.83
C THR A 14 9.63 15.97 5.82
N LEU A 15 9.91 14.79 6.39
CA LEU A 15 11.25 14.17 6.29
C LEU A 15 11.53 13.65 4.87
N HIS A 16 10.50 13.10 4.21
CA HIS A 16 10.55 12.51 2.87
C HIS A 16 11.01 13.51 1.80
N HIS A 17 10.55 14.77 1.85
CA HIS A 17 10.96 15.79 0.87
C HIS A 17 12.41 16.26 1.04
N ARG A 18 12.97 16.25 2.25
CA ARG A 18 14.30 16.84 2.50
C ARG A 18 15.45 15.90 2.12
N TRP A 19 15.24 14.58 2.27
CA TRP A 19 16.28 13.56 2.02
C TRP A 19 16.14 12.83 0.67
N LEU A 20 14.93 12.65 0.14
CA LEU A 20 14.74 11.89 -1.11
C LEU A 20 14.89 12.75 -2.36
N THR A 21 14.78 14.07 -2.25
CA THR A 21 15.03 14.98 -3.36
C THR A 21 16.47 14.94 -3.89
N PRO A 22 17.53 14.97 -3.06
CA PRO A 22 18.90 14.84 -3.57
C PRO A 22 19.14 13.46 -4.22
N VAL A 23 18.68 12.37 -3.60
CA VAL A 23 18.80 11.02 -4.16
C VAL A 23 18.03 10.92 -5.49
N GLY A 24 16.80 11.43 -5.54
CA GLY A 24 15.98 11.46 -6.74
C GLY A 24 16.62 12.25 -7.89
N ARG A 25 17.34 13.34 -7.59
CA ARG A 25 18.12 14.09 -8.60
C ARG A 25 19.31 13.29 -9.13
N VAL A 26 20.03 12.59 -8.25
CA VAL A 26 21.16 11.74 -8.66
C VAL A 26 20.68 10.61 -9.57
N LEU A 27 19.63 9.88 -9.18
CA LEU A 27 19.07 8.80 -9.98
C LEU A 27 18.49 9.31 -11.31
N ALA A 28 17.82 10.46 -11.29
CA ALA A 28 17.34 11.13 -12.51
C ALA A 28 18.51 11.50 -13.45
N GLY A 29 19.60 12.04 -12.90
CA GLY A 29 20.82 12.36 -13.64
C GLY A 29 21.51 11.13 -14.23
N ALA A 30 21.40 9.97 -13.58
CA ALA A 30 21.85 8.68 -14.09
C ALA A 30 20.92 8.05 -15.15
N GLY A 31 19.85 8.74 -15.55
CA GLY A 31 18.92 8.29 -16.60
C GLY A 31 17.88 7.27 -16.13
N ILE A 32 17.83 6.94 -14.84
CA ILE A 32 16.85 6.00 -14.28
C ILE A 32 15.45 6.62 -14.36
N THR A 33 14.49 5.88 -14.91
CA THR A 33 13.12 6.36 -15.05
C THR A 33 12.27 6.00 -13.82
N PRO A 34 11.24 6.80 -13.48
CA PRO A 34 10.30 6.45 -12.41
C PRO A 34 9.68 5.06 -12.61
N ASN A 35 9.20 4.76 -13.82
CA ASN A 35 8.58 3.47 -14.14
C ASN A 35 9.56 2.29 -13.92
N THR A 36 10.85 2.48 -14.17
CA THR A 36 11.86 1.46 -13.88
C THR A 36 11.90 1.14 -12.38
N LEU A 37 11.87 2.17 -11.52
CA LEU A 37 11.85 1.99 -10.07
C LEU A 37 10.56 1.29 -9.61
N THR A 38 9.40 1.69 -10.12
CA THR A 38 8.12 1.04 -9.83
C THR A 38 8.14 -0.45 -10.19
N ILE A 39 8.66 -0.80 -11.38
CA ILE A 39 8.77 -2.19 -11.82
C ILE A 39 9.75 -2.99 -10.94
N LEU A 40 10.89 -2.40 -10.57
CA LEU A 40 11.86 -3.04 -9.68
C LEU A 40 11.28 -3.27 -8.28
N GLY A 41 10.55 -2.30 -7.74
CA GLY A 41 9.82 -2.45 -6.47
C GLY A 41 8.81 -3.60 -6.52
N PHE A 42 8.04 -3.70 -7.61
CA PHE A 42 7.13 -4.82 -7.83
C PHE A 42 7.86 -6.18 -7.89
N ILE A 43 8.95 -6.28 -8.66
CA ILE A 43 9.76 -7.52 -8.75
C ILE A 43 10.30 -7.90 -7.37
N ALA A 44 10.78 -6.92 -6.58
CA ALA A 44 11.24 -7.17 -5.22
C ALA A 44 10.12 -7.71 -4.32
N ASN A 45 8.88 -7.22 -4.47
CA ASN A 45 7.71 -7.75 -3.75
C ASN A 45 7.32 -9.16 -4.18
N VAL A 46 7.47 -9.51 -5.46
CA VAL A 46 7.30 -10.90 -5.93
C VAL A 46 8.36 -11.82 -5.32
N GLY A 47 9.61 -11.34 -5.25
CA GLY A 47 10.68 -12.04 -4.52
C GLY A 47 10.36 -12.22 -3.04
N ALA A 48 9.88 -11.17 -2.37
CA ALA A 48 9.43 -11.23 -0.98
C ALA A 48 8.31 -12.26 -0.79
N ALA A 49 7.32 -12.28 -1.68
CA ALA A 49 6.24 -13.26 -1.67
C ALA A 49 6.75 -14.70 -1.75
N ALA A 50 7.73 -14.98 -2.63
CA ALA A 50 8.35 -16.30 -2.71
C ALA A 50 9.05 -16.69 -1.39
N VAL A 51 9.83 -15.78 -0.82
CA VAL A 51 10.52 -15.97 0.47
C VAL A 51 9.52 -16.22 1.62
N LEU A 52 8.40 -15.50 1.64
CA LEU A 52 7.31 -15.71 2.59
C LEU A 52 6.62 -17.07 2.39
N GLY A 53 6.39 -17.49 1.15
CA GLY A 53 5.84 -18.80 0.82
C GLY A 53 6.73 -19.98 1.23
N LEU A 54 8.03 -19.73 1.41
CA LEU A 54 9.01 -20.67 1.97
C LEU A 54 9.10 -20.60 3.50
N GLY A 55 8.41 -19.64 4.14
CA GLY A 55 8.37 -19.49 5.60
C GLY A 55 9.43 -18.60 6.21
N HIS A 56 10.26 -17.96 5.39
CA HIS A 56 11.31 -17.08 5.87
C HIS A 56 10.76 -15.68 6.16
N PHE A 57 9.96 -15.55 7.22
CA PHE A 57 9.23 -14.31 7.54
C PHE A 57 10.12 -13.09 7.77
N LEU A 58 11.24 -13.24 8.47
CA LEU A 58 12.20 -12.15 8.67
C LEU A 58 12.73 -11.63 7.33
N GLY A 59 13.21 -12.53 6.46
CA GLY A 59 13.73 -12.17 5.15
C GLY A 59 12.66 -11.57 4.25
N GLY A 60 11.46 -12.15 4.24
CA GLY A 60 10.32 -11.62 3.48
C GLY A 60 9.89 -10.24 3.98
N GLY A 61 9.79 -10.02 5.29
CA GLY A 61 9.45 -8.73 5.87
C GLY A 61 10.49 -7.64 5.58
N LEU A 62 11.79 -7.98 5.64
CA LEU A 62 12.87 -7.05 5.24
C LEU A 62 12.80 -6.71 3.75
N LEU A 63 12.51 -7.68 2.88
CA LEU A 63 12.33 -7.44 1.45
C LEU A 63 11.11 -6.57 1.16
N VAL A 64 10.02 -6.70 1.92
CA VAL A 64 8.84 -5.83 1.82
C VAL A 64 9.17 -4.38 2.22
N LEU A 65 10.00 -4.16 3.25
CA LEU A 65 10.45 -2.81 3.58
C LEU A 65 11.40 -2.25 2.52
N PHE A 66 12.29 -3.10 2.02
CA PHE A 66 13.23 -2.72 0.97
C PHE A 66 12.52 -2.36 -0.34
N SER A 67 11.50 -3.11 -0.75
CA SER A 67 10.70 -2.81 -1.94
C SER A 67 9.97 -1.46 -1.79
N GLY A 68 9.45 -1.15 -0.59
CA GLY A 68 8.81 0.14 -0.30
C GLY A 68 9.74 1.35 -0.49
N ALA A 69 11.07 1.17 -0.43
CA ALA A 69 12.01 2.23 -0.77
C ALA A 69 11.96 2.61 -2.26
N PHE A 70 11.66 1.66 -3.16
CA PHE A 70 11.51 1.96 -4.60
C PHE A 70 10.28 2.81 -4.87
N ASP A 71 9.13 2.53 -4.23
CA ASP A 71 7.91 3.36 -4.32
C ASP A 71 8.17 4.80 -3.81
N MET A 72 9.03 4.96 -2.80
CA MET A 72 9.39 6.30 -2.32
C MET A 72 10.32 7.04 -3.31
N LEU A 73 11.22 6.29 -3.95
CA LEU A 73 12.19 6.81 -4.90
C LEU A 73 11.56 7.14 -6.25
N ASP A 74 10.60 6.37 -6.74
CA ASP A 74 9.98 6.61 -8.04
C ASP A 74 9.28 7.98 -8.11
N GLY A 75 8.55 8.36 -7.06
CA GLY A 75 7.89 9.64 -6.95
C GLY A 75 8.89 10.77 -6.76
N ALA A 76 10.01 10.51 -6.08
CA ALA A 76 11.10 11.48 -5.95
C ALA A 76 11.78 11.73 -7.30
N VAL A 77 12.08 10.68 -8.07
CA VAL A 77 12.67 10.77 -9.41
C VAL A 77 11.68 11.42 -10.39
N ALA A 78 10.39 11.09 -10.34
CA ALA A 78 9.38 11.69 -11.21
C ALA A 78 9.30 13.21 -11.02
N ARG A 79 9.30 13.68 -9.77
CA ARG A 79 9.33 15.13 -9.45
C ARG A 79 10.65 15.78 -9.83
N ALA A 80 11.79 15.13 -9.54
CA ALA A 80 13.11 15.68 -9.80
C ALA A 80 13.45 15.78 -11.30
N SER A 81 12.95 14.84 -12.10
CA SER A 81 13.18 14.78 -13.55
C SER A 81 12.11 15.48 -14.39
N GLY A 82 11.06 16.04 -13.76
CA GLY A 82 9.92 16.61 -14.47
C GLY A 82 9.07 15.57 -15.23
N ARG A 83 9.25 14.27 -14.97
CA ARG A 83 8.57 13.16 -15.66
C ARG A 83 7.33 12.66 -14.91
N VAL A 84 6.53 13.56 -14.36
CA VAL A 84 5.24 13.21 -13.77
C VAL A 84 4.22 13.01 -14.88
N THR A 85 3.79 11.75 -15.11
CA THR A 85 2.87 11.40 -16.20
C THR A 85 1.63 10.69 -15.69
N ARG A 86 0.51 10.80 -16.43
CA ARG A 86 -0.73 10.06 -16.12
C ARG A 86 -0.51 8.55 -16.15
N PHE A 87 0.25 8.05 -17.12
CA PHE A 87 0.58 6.64 -17.21
C PHE A 87 1.43 6.16 -16.03
N GLY A 88 2.44 6.95 -15.62
CA GLY A 88 3.26 6.62 -14.45
C GLY A 88 2.42 6.48 -13.17
N GLY A 89 1.52 7.43 -12.91
CA GLY A 89 0.61 7.32 -11.76
C GLY A 89 -0.38 6.14 -11.85
N PHE A 90 -0.82 5.77 -13.06
CA PHE A 90 -1.62 4.57 -13.29
C PHE A 90 -0.82 3.28 -13.04
N LEU A 91 0.42 3.23 -13.54
CA LEU A 91 1.31 2.08 -13.39
C LEU A 91 1.68 1.86 -11.92
N ASP A 92 2.16 2.90 -11.23
CA ASP A 92 2.45 2.93 -9.79
C ASP A 92 1.25 2.43 -9.00
N SER A 93 0.09 3.05 -9.22
CA SER A 93 -1.13 2.59 -8.58
C SER A 93 -1.43 1.13 -8.86
N THR A 94 -1.31 0.65 -10.10
CA THR A 94 -1.63 -0.74 -10.43
C THR A 94 -0.67 -1.74 -9.77
N LEU A 95 0.64 -1.49 -9.87
CA LEU A 95 1.69 -2.34 -9.31
C LEU A 95 1.69 -2.35 -7.77
N ASP A 96 1.24 -1.26 -7.14
CA ASP A 96 1.01 -1.20 -5.70
C ASP A 96 0.01 -2.27 -5.22
N ARG A 97 -1.11 -2.44 -5.95
CA ARG A 97 -2.14 -3.43 -5.60
C ARG A 97 -1.65 -4.84 -5.88
N LEU A 98 -0.95 -5.04 -7.01
CA LEU A 98 -0.37 -6.35 -7.34
C LEU A 98 0.73 -6.74 -6.34
N SER A 99 1.51 -5.77 -5.85
CA SER A 99 2.50 -6.00 -4.79
C SER A 99 1.86 -6.45 -3.48
N GLU A 100 0.83 -5.75 -3.00
CA GLU A 100 0.09 -6.17 -1.80
C GLU A 100 -0.52 -7.57 -1.98
N ALA A 101 -1.10 -7.86 -3.16
CA ALA A 101 -1.65 -9.17 -3.48
C ALA A 101 -0.58 -10.27 -3.51
N ALA A 102 0.59 -10.01 -4.11
CA ALA A 102 1.68 -10.97 -4.17
C ALA A 102 2.19 -11.32 -2.77
N ILE A 103 2.44 -10.33 -1.91
CA ILE A 103 2.91 -10.55 -0.53
C ILE A 103 1.93 -11.41 0.26
N LEU A 104 0.63 -11.05 0.20
CA LEU A 104 -0.43 -11.80 0.87
C LEU A 104 -0.57 -13.22 0.31
N PHE A 105 -0.37 -13.41 -1.00
CA PHE A 105 -0.36 -14.73 -1.62
C PHE A 105 0.83 -15.59 -1.16
N GLY A 106 2.00 -14.99 -0.95
CA GLY A 106 3.14 -15.68 -0.34
C GLY A 106 2.79 -16.25 1.04
N LEU A 107 2.15 -15.45 1.90
CA LEU A 107 1.64 -15.90 3.20
C LEU A 107 0.56 -16.97 3.04
N PHE A 108 -0.36 -16.80 2.08
CA PHE A 108 -1.40 -17.78 1.80
C PHE A 108 -0.80 -19.15 1.51
N ILE A 109 0.21 -19.24 0.64
CA ILE A 109 0.89 -20.50 0.30
C ILE A 109 1.52 -21.13 1.54
N TRP A 110 2.16 -20.35 2.40
CA TRP A 110 2.78 -20.85 3.62
C TRP A 110 1.78 -21.45 4.61
N TYR A 111 0.67 -20.74 4.86
CA TYR A 111 -0.37 -21.15 5.80
C TYR A 111 -1.29 -22.24 5.24
N ALA A 112 -1.46 -22.30 3.91
CA ALA A 112 -2.24 -23.33 3.24
C ALA A 112 -1.59 -24.71 3.42
N ARG A 113 -0.26 -24.78 3.35
CA ARG A 113 0.50 -26.02 3.61
C ARG A 113 0.47 -26.49 5.08
N ARG A 114 -0.15 -25.71 5.97
CA ARG A 114 -0.25 -25.95 7.41
C ARG A 114 -1.68 -26.06 7.89
N ASP A 115 -2.64 -26.13 6.96
CA ASP A 115 -4.07 -26.20 7.25
C ASP A 115 -4.55 -25.10 8.22
N SER A 116 -3.89 -23.93 8.17
CA SER A 116 -4.13 -22.83 9.11
C SER A 116 -5.30 -21.96 8.65
N LEU A 117 -6.52 -22.49 8.78
CA LEU A 117 -7.75 -21.90 8.22
C LEU A 117 -7.96 -20.45 8.66
N GLN A 118 -7.66 -20.11 9.92
CA GLN A 118 -7.84 -18.76 10.44
C GLN A 118 -7.00 -17.75 9.65
N GLU A 119 -5.72 -18.02 9.44
CA GLU A 119 -4.81 -17.16 8.69
C GLU A 119 -5.24 -17.03 7.23
N LEU A 120 -5.69 -18.12 6.60
CA LEU A 120 -6.19 -18.08 5.23
C LEU A 120 -7.41 -17.16 5.10
N VAL A 121 -8.36 -17.24 6.04
CA VAL A 121 -9.53 -16.34 6.06
C VAL A 121 -9.10 -14.89 6.28
N LEU A 122 -8.19 -14.63 7.23
CA LEU A 122 -7.70 -13.27 7.49
C LEU A 122 -6.92 -12.68 6.31
N ILE A 123 -6.12 -13.49 5.62
CA ILE A 123 -5.40 -13.09 4.41
C ILE A 123 -6.40 -12.74 3.30
N TYR A 124 -7.42 -13.57 3.08
CA TYR A 124 -8.48 -13.30 2.12
C TYR A 124 -9.21 -11.97 2.43
N LEU A 125 -9.65 -11.79 3.68
CA LEU A 125 -10.34 -10.57 4.12
C LEU A 125 -9.45 -9.34 3.99
N THR A 126 -8.16 -9.46 4.30
CA THR A 126 -7.17 -8.37 4.14
C THR A 126 -6.96 -8.02 2.68
N LEU A 127 -6.85 -9.02 1.79
CA LEU A 127 -6.70 -8.81 0.35
C LEU A 127 -7.91 -8.09 -0.24
N VAL A 128 -9.11 -8.61 0.01
CA VAL A 128 -10.37 -8.01 -0.46
C VAL A 128 -10.52 -6.59 0.09
N GLY A 129 -10.31 -6.42 1.39
CA GLY A 129 -10.37 -5.13 2.05
C GLY A 129 -9.40 -4.11 1.44
N SER A 130 -8.13 -4.48 1.25
CA SER A 130 -7.12 -3.58 0.68
C SER A 130 -7.44 -3.15 -0.77
N LEU A 131 -7.85 -4.11 -1.60
CA LEU A 131 -8.26 -3.82 -2.98
C LEU A 131 -9.51 -2.93 -3.02
N LEU A 132 -10.51 -3.19 -2.18
CA LEU A 132 -11.71 -2.37 -2.09
C LEU A 132 -11.44 -0.98 -1.52
N VAL A 133 -10.52 -0.82 -0.57
CA VAL A 133 -10.06 0.51 -0.12
C VAL A 133 -9.56 1.28 -1.35
N SER A 134 -8.65 0.69 -2.12
CA SER A 134 -8.11 1.34 -3.32
C SER A 134 -9.17 1.63 -4.39
N TYR A 135 -10.05 0.66 -4.67
CA TYR A 135 -11.10 0.77 -5.68
C TYR A 135 -12.14 1.83 -5.32
N THR A 136 -12.66 1.82 -4.09
CA THR A 136 -13.69 2.78 -3.66
C THR A 136 -13.22 4.22 -3.77
N ARG A 137 -11.94 4.49 -3.49
CA ARG A 137 -11.35 5.82 -3.72
C ARG A 137 -11.26 6.15 -5.21
N ALA A 138 -10.66 5.28 -6.01
CA ALA A 138 -10.53 5.50 -7.45
C ALA A 138 -11.90 5.69 -8.14
N ARG A 139 -12.90 4.92 -7.73
CA ARG A 139 -14.27 5.01 -8.24
C ARG A 139 -14.95 6.30 -7.82
N ALA A 140 -14.78 6.74 -6.57
CA ALA A 140 -15.31 8.02 -6.11
C ALA A 140 -14.66 9.20 -6.86
N GLU A 141 -13.33 9.20 -7.02
CA GLU A 141 -12.60 10.23 -7.76
C GLU A 141 -13.01 10.23 -9.25
N GLY A 142 -13.27 9.07 -9.84
CA GLY A 142 -13.84 8.93 -11.19
C GLY A 142 -15.28 9.46 -11.34
N LEU A 143 -16.01 9.63 -10.24
CA LEU A 143 -17.30 10.32 -10.18
C LEU A 143 -17.16 11.83 -9.89
N GLY A 144 -15.93 12.35 -9.84
CA GLY A 144 -15.66 13.74 -9.46
C GLY A 144 -15.75 14.01 -7.95
N LEU A 145 -15.80 12.96 -7.12
CA LEU A 145 -15.89 13.07 -5.66
C LEU A 145 -14.54 12.81 -5.02
N GLU A 146 -14.06 13.77 -4.23
CA GLU A 146 -12.87 13.58 -3.40
C GLU A 146 -13.16 12.57 -2.28
N CYS A 147 -12.37 11.49 -2.21
CA CYS A 147 -12.53 10.42 -1.21
C CYS A 147 -11.22 10.15 -0.47
N LYS A 148 -10.84 11.09 0.41
CA LYS A 148 -9.62 11.01 1.23
C LYS A 148 -9.83 10.43 2.63
N VAL A 149 -11.06 10.01 2.96
CA VAL A 149 -11.37 9.37 4.25
C VAL A 149 -10.76 7.97 4.36
N GLY A 150 -10.52 7.53 5.58
CA GLY A 150 -10.04 6.20 5.92
C GLY A 150 -9.05 6.24 7.08
N ILE A 151 -8.95 5.12 7.80
CA ILE A 151 -8.11 5.04 9.01
C ILE A 151 -6.66 4.74 8.64
N LEU A 152 -6.46 3.87 7.65
CA LEU A 152 -5.16 3.27 7.39
C LEU A 152 -4.75 3.46 5.94
N THR A 153 -3.63 4.15 5.76
CA THR A 153 -2.98 4.38 4.47
C THR A 153 -2.30 3.11 3.95
N ARG A 154 -1.92 3.08 2.66
CA ARG A 154 -1.17 1.95 2.11
C ARG A 154 0.17 1.75 2.82
N ALA A 155 0.93 2.84 3.00
CA ALA A 155 2.22 2.79 3.70
C ALA A 155 2.09 2.19 5.10
N GLU A 156 1.06 2.57 5.86
CA GLU A 156 0.81 2.00 7.19
C GLU A 156 0.49 0.50 7.12
N ARG A 157 -0.25 0.03 6.10
CA ARG A 157 -0.49 -1.43 5.92
C ARG A 157 0.81 -2.18 5.70
N VAL A 158 1.65 -1.68 4.79
CA VAL A 158 2.92 -2.29 4.42
C VAL A 158 3.87 -2.33 5.63
N ILE A 159 3.98 -1.23 6.36
CA ILE A 159 4.83 -1.14 7.57
C ILE A 159 4.33 -2.09 8.65
N LEU A 160 3.02 -2.13 8.93
CA LEU A 160 2.44 -3.03 9.93
C LEU A 160 2.68 -4.49 9.55
N LEU A 161 2.43 -4.86 8.30
CA LEU A 161 2.64 -6.22 7.81
C LEU A 161 4.12 -6.61 7.95
N ALA A 162 5.03 -5.77 7.45
CA ALA A 162 6.45 -6.06 7.54
C ALA A 162 6.95 -6.16 9.00
N ALA A 163 6.49 -5.28 9.90
CA ALA A 163 6.82 -5.37 11.32
C ALA A 163 6.28 -6.68 11.94
N GLY A 164 5.04 -7.06 11.63
CA GLY A 164 4.47 -8.34 12.06
C GLY A 164 5.29 -9.54 11.58
N LEU A 165 5.81 -9.50 10.36
CA LEU A 165 6.66 -10.55 9.79
C LEU A 165 8.04 -10.61 10.45
N ILE A 166 8.67 -9.45 10.68
CA ILE A 166 10.02 -9.34 11.25
C ILE A 166 10.05 -9.78 12.72
N PHE A 167 9.05 -9.36 13.50
CA PHE A 167 9.01 -9.60 14.94
C PHE A 167 8.20 -10.85 15.35
N GLY A 168 7.64 -11.58 14.39
CA GLY A 168 6.90 -12.82 14.66
C GLY A 168 5.45 -12.61 15.16
N PHE A 169 4.86 -11.44 14.93
CA PHE A 169 3.48 -11.10 15.30
C PHE A 169 2.54 -11.03 14.08
N ALA A 170 2.78 -11.86 13.06
CA ALA A 170 2.01 -11.84 11.80
C ALA A 170 0.50 -12.03 12.01
N LEU A 171 0.09 -12.96 12.89
CA LEU A 171 -1.33 -13.26 13.12
C LEU A 171 -2.12 -12.09 13.74
N PRO A 172 -1.67 -11.46 14.85
CA PRO A 172 -2.30 -10.23 15.34
C PRO A 172 -2.36 -9.12 14.29
N VAL A 173 -1.31 -8.98 13.47
CA VAL A 173 -1.29 -7.98 12.40
C VAL A 173 -2.32 -8.29 11.31
N LEU A 174 -2.47 -9.55 10.90
CA LEU A 174 -3.50 -9.97 9.94
C LEU A 174 -4.91 -9.66 10.45
N TRP A 175 -5.18 -9.84 11.75
CA TRP A 175 -6.44 -9.41 12.37
C TRP A 175 -6.66 -7.90 12.24
N VAL A 176 -5.67 -7.11 12.62
CA VAL A 176 -5.73 -5.63 12.53
C VAL A 176 -5.98 -5.19 11.09
N LEU A 177 -5.24 -5.75 10.12
CA LEU A 177 -5.39 -5.40 8.71
C LEU A 177 -6.76 -5.81 8.16
N ALA A 178 -7.22 -7.03 8.44
CA ALA A 178 -8.52 -7.50 7.99
C ALA A 178 -9.66 -6.61 8.50
N VAL A 179 -9.64 -6.26 9.79
CA VAL A 179 -10.70 -5.42 10.39
C VAL A 179 -10.63 -3.99 9.86
N LEU A 180 -9.45 -3.35 9.91
CA LEU A 180 -9.33 -1.92 9.60
C LEU A 180 -9.50 -1.62 8.11
N THR A 181 -9.09 -2.51 7.22
CA THR A 181 -9.30 -2.33 5.78
C THR A 181 -10.78 -2.43 5.43
N ASN A 182 -11.48 -3.48 5.88
CA ASN A 182 -12.91 -3.65 5.63
C ASN A 182 -13.75 -2.56 6.30
N PHE A 183 -13.38 -2.13 7.50
CA PHE A 183 -14.02 -0.98 8.14
C PHE A 183 -13.84 0.30 7.31
N THR A 184 -12.64 0.53 6.78
CA THR A 184 -12.36 1.69 5.90
C THR A 184 -13.20 1.64 4.62
N VAL A 185 -13.46 0.46 4.05
CA VAL A 185 -14.37 0.30 2.90
C VAL A 185 -15.76 0.80 3.25
N VAL A 186 -16.32 0.36 4.38
CA VAL A 186 -17.65 0.81 4.85
C VAL A 186 -17.66 2.32 5.07
N GLN A 187 -16.62 2.88 5.71
CA GLN A 187 -16.49 4.32 5.89
C GLN A 187 -16.53 5.09 4.56
N ARG A 188 -15.83 4.60 3.53
CA ARG A 188 -15.80 5.22 2.20
C ARG A 188 -17.15 5.15 1.50
N ILE A 189 -17.84 4.02 1.58
CA ILE A 189 -19.19 3.85 1.02
C ILE A 189 -20.14 4.86 1.68
N LEU A 190 -20.17 4.93 3.01
CA LEU A 190 -21.02 5.87 3.74
C LEU A 190 -20.67 7.32 3.44
N HIS A 191 -19.38 7.65 3.29
CA HIS A 191 -18.93 8.98 2.90
C HIS A 191 -19.45 9.38 1.52
N VAL A 192 -19.30 8.51 0.52
CA VAL A 192 -19.79 8.76 -0.85
C VAL A 192 -21.30 8.90 -0.85
N TRP A 193 -22.04 7.99 -0.19
CA TRP A 193 -23.50 8.06 -0.08
C TRP A 193 -23.99 9.39 0.50
N ARG A 194 -23.36 9.89 1.57
CA ARG A 194 -23.69 11.20 2.16
C ARG A 194 -23.43 12.36 1.20
N ARG A 195 -22.35 12.29 0.42
CA ARG A 195 -21.97 13.35 -0.53
C ARG A 195 -22.90 13.38 -1.76
N THR A 196 -23.32 12.22 -2.25
CA THR A 196 -24.26 12.15 -3.38
C THR A 196 -25.69 12.51 -2.99
N ASN A 197 -26.11 12.19 -1.75
CA ASN A 197 -27.47 12.51 -1.30
C ASN A 197 -27.65 13.97 -0.85
N ARG A 198 -26.58 14.65 -0.39
CA ARG A 198 -26.65 16.09 -0.08
C ARG A 198 -26.74 16.99 -1.32
N GLY A 199 -26.50 16.46 -2.52
CA GLY A 199 -26.74 17.16 -3.79
C GLY A 199 -28.16 16.96 -4.34
N ARG A 200 -29.01 16.22 -3.63
CA ARG A 200 -30.44 16.05 -3.88
C ARG A 200 -31.23 16.77 -2.79
N ASP A 201 -31.04 18.07 -2.64
CA ASP A 201 -32.07 18.88 -1.97
C ASP A 201 -33.15 19.20 -3.04
N PRO A 202 -34.44 18.95 -2.76
CA PRO A 202 -35.54 19.22 -3.69
C PRO A 202 -35.73 20.71 -4.00
#